data_AF-A0AAD5PLB9-F1
#
_entry.id   AF-A0AAD5PLB9-F1
#
_cell.length_a   1.000
_cell.length_b   1.000
_cell.length_c   1.000
_cell.angle_alpha   90.00
_cell.angle_beta   90.00
_cell.angle_gamma   90.00
#
_symmetry.space_group_name_H-M   'P 1'
#
loop_
_entity.id
_entity.type
_entity.pdbx_description
1 polymer ?
#
loop_
_entity_poly.entity_id
_entity_poly.type
_entity_poly.pdbx_seq_one_letter_code
_entity_poly.pdbx_strand_id
1 'polypeptide(L)'
;MFGAKIVNQLMNGADKALTKFAIDDIQKNTPRDTQSPENLNIELLNKFFSTYAEPADPTKGKVYVPWIAREYGAGRIRRLEDLGARIAPALEKFERFKRKKDFPQEAKDLMRLTAENLETIMANYEPEEEIDQRGQAQQVYMDETVRVIVPLDVQASCFYGQGTRWCTASTSSSNYYDHYARQGKLYILLPKQPQHDGEKYQLHFASGQFMDESDHPVDVSYIIGVRFPRLLPFFKEHDPEVAKMLEFANESDVAKIMSRLSDIISEAVWDELNDWEGSDDSWDDYRAEQAREKGYVDENDEVDWDQVYEDPELNDYTEYNYEAEKYSKTADKIGKMNLRQILDSDGYENWKSGHDDRAATLDDIPDIIAAELEDHEINGPAEFVNIAVIVTLDKETGEYSVRSDFDRWRQHCEYKRKGRRR
;
A
#
# COMPACT_ATOMS: atom_id res chain seq x y z
N MET A 1 47.10 -11.42 -33.00
CA MET A 1 47.51 -12.53 -33.89
C MET A 1 46.46 -12.93 -34.94
N PHE A 2 45.19 -12.50 -34.87
CA PHE A 2 44.16 -12.87 -35.86
C PHE A 2 44.05 -11.94 -37.07
N GLY A 3 44.54 -10.70 -37.00
CA GLY A 3 44.37 -9.69 -38.04
C GLY A 3 44.78 -10.14 -39.44
N ALA A 4 45.98 -10.71 -39.60
CA ALA A 4 46.44 -11.22 -40.89
C ALA A 4 45.54 -12.35 -41.44
N LYS A 5 44.98 -13.20 -40.57
CA LYS A 5 44.07 -14.27 -40.97
C LYS A 5 42.72 -13.73 -41.41
N ILE A 6 42.18 -12.74 -40.69
CA ILE A 6 40.94 -12.05 -41.03
C ILE A 6 41.09 -11.33 -42.38
N VAL A 7 42.16 -10.57 -42.57
CA VAL A 7 42.46 -9.89 -43.84
C VAL A 7 42.57 -10.89 -44.98
N ASN A 8 43.32 -11.99 -44.79
CA ASN A 8 43.43 -13.03 -45.81
C ASN A 8 42.05 -13.63 -46.15
N GLN A 9 41.21 -13.88 -45.15
CA GLN A 9 39.85 -14.39 -45.38
C GLN A 9 38.96 -13.38 -46.11
N LEU A 10 39.04 -12.09 -45.77
CA LEU A 10 38.32 -11.02 -46.46
C LEU A 10 38.75 -10.91 -47.92
N MET A 11 40.06 -10.99 -48.20
CA MET A 11 40.60 -10.78 -49.55
C MET A 11 40.51 -12.01 -50.45
N ASN A 12 40.64 -13.21 -49.88
CA ASN A 12 40.78 -14.45 -50.65
C ASN A 12 39.63 -15.45 -50.42
N GLY A 13 38.77 -15.21 -49.42
CA GLY A 13 37.64 -16.07 -49.07
C GLY A 13 36.37 -15.76 -49.85
N ALA A 14 35.22 -16.15 -49.28
CA ALA A 14 33.92 -16.00 -49.92
C ALA A 14 33.49 -14.54 -50.07
N ASP A 15 33.97 -13.65 -49.20
CA ASP A 15 33.62 -12.23 -49.19
C ASP A 15 34.49 -11.36 -50.12
N LYS A 16 35.42 -11.96 -50.88
CA LYS A 16 36.41 -11.20 -51.69
C LYS A 16 35.81 -10.14 -52.62
N ALA A 17 34.61 -10.39 -53.16
CA ALA A 17 33.93 -9.44 -54.02
C ALA A 17 33.45 -8.20 -53.23
N LEU A 18 32.83 -8.43 -52.07
CA LEU A 18 32.41 -7.36 -51.15
C LEU A 18 33.63 -6.58 -50.63
N THR A 19 34.70 -7.30 -50.28
CA THR A 19 35.97 -6.70 -49.86
C THR A 19 36.57 -5.84 -50.97
N LYS A 20 36.53 -6.28 -52.23
CA LYS A 20 37.02 -5.47 -53.35
C LYS A 20 36.25 -4.15 -53.47
N PHE A 21 34.93 -4.17 -53.36
CA PHE A 21 34.13 -2.94 -53.33
C PHE A 21 34.50 -2.03 -52.16
N ALA A 22 34.73 -2.60 -50.97
CA ALA A 22 35.18 -1.84 -49.81
C ALA A 22 36.56 -1.22 -50.02
N ILE A 23 37.51 -1.94 -50.63
CA ILE A 23 38.84 -1.43 -50.98
C ILE A 23 38.73 -0.28 -51.98
N ASP A 24 37.95 -0.45 -53.05
CA ASP A 24 37.73 0.59 -54.07
C ASP A 24 37.12 1.86 -53.46
N ASP A 25 36.22 1.72 -52.49
CA ASP A 25 35.62 2.84 -51.75
C ASP A 25 36.64 3.54 -50.83
N ILE A 26 37.40 2.78 -50.05
CA ILE A 26 38.47 3.31 -49.19
C ILE A 26 39.50 4.08 -50.04
N GLN A 27 39.94 3.52 -51.16
CA GLN A 27 40.93 4.16 -52.03
C GLN A 27 40.40 5.42 -52.75
N LYS A 28 39.09 5.54 -52.96
CA LYS A 28 38.47 6.75 -53.51
C LYS A 28 38.40 7.89 -52.49
N ASN A 29 38.23 7.55 -51.21
CA ASN A 29 37.95 8.51 -50.14
C ASN A 29 39.19 8.88 -49.31
N THR A 30 40.36 8.29 -49.60
CA THR A 30 41.59 8.47 -48.82
C THR A 30 42.76 8.97 -49.68
N PRO A 31 43.57 9.96 -49.24
CA PRO A 31 44.70 10.52 -50.00
C PRO A 31 45.70 9.46 -50.47
N ARG A 32 46.19 9.56 -51.73
CA ARG A 32 47.05 8.54 -52.37
C ARG A 32 48.34 8.24 -51.61
N ASP A 33 48.91 9.22 -50.92
CA ASP A 33 50.12 9.11 -50.10
C ASP A 33 49.94 8.26 -48.83
N THR A 34 48.69 7.98 -48.44
CA THR A 34 48.35 7.15 -47.27
C THR A 34 47.89 5.73 -47.64
N GLN A 35 47.86 5.37 -48.92
CA GLN A 35 47.37 4.07 -49.43
C GLN A 35 48.43 2.96 -49.39
N SER A 36 49.11 2.77 -48.25
CA SER A 36 50.00 1.63 -48.06
C SER A 36 49.21 0.32 -47.85
N PRO A 37 49.75 -0.86 -48.21
CA PRO A 37 49.13 -2.14 -47.90
C PRO A 37 48.84 -2.32 -46.40
N GLU A 38 49.71 -1.78 -45.53
CA GLU A 38 49.52 -1.83 -44.08
C GLU A 38 48.30 -1.01 -43.64
N ASN A 39 48.15 0.22 -44.17
CA ASN A 39 47.00 1.07 -43.84
C ASN A 39 45.70 0.48 -44.36
N LEU A 40 45.69 -0.11 -45.56
CA LEU A 40 44.52 -0.80 -46.10
C LEU A 40 44.09 -1.97 -45.21
N ASN A 41 45.06 -2.76 -44.72
CA ASN A 41 44.77 -3.87 -43.81
C ASN A 41 44.18 -3.38 -42.49
N ILE A 42 44.66 -2.25 -41.95
CA ILE A 42 44.10 -1.62 -40.75
C ILE A 42 42.66 -1.19 -40.99
N GLU A 43 42.37 -0.52 -42.10
CA GLU A 43 41.00 -0.08 -42.45
C GLU A 43 40.04 -1.26 -42.62
N LEU A 44 40.48 -2.33 -43.29
CA LEU A 44 39.69 -3.55 -43.46
C LEU A 44 39.38 -4.21 -42.10
N LEU A 45 40.35 -4.23 -41.18
CA LEU A 45 40.13 -4.75 -39.83
C LEU A 45 39.17 -3.87 -39.04
N ASN A 46 39.35 -2.55 -39.08
CA ASN A 46 38.45 -1.61 -38.40
C ASN A 46 37.01 -1.78 -38.90
N LYS A 47 36.82 -1.90 -40.21
CA LYS A 47 35.52 -2.16 -40.83
C LYS A 47 34.94 -3.51 -40.41
N PHE A 48 35.76 -4.57 -40.41
CA PHE A 48 35.34 -5.88 -39.93
C PHE A 48 34.81 -5.82 -38.48
N PHE A 49 35.56 -5.19 -37.58
CA PHE A 49 35.18 -5.11 -36.17
C PHE A 49 33.93 -4.26 -35.96
N SER A 50 33.91 -3.03 -36.47
CA SER A 50 32.81 -2.09 -36.21
C SER A 50 31.50 -2.45 -36.91
N THR A 51 31.58 -3.02 -38.13
CA THR A 51 30.39 -3.26 -38.97
C THR A 51 29.83 -4.66 -38.78
N TYR A 52 30.66 -5.64 -38.40
CA TYR A 52 30.24 -7.05 -38.37
C TYR A 52 30.46 -7.72 -37.02
N ALA A 53 31.68 -7.67 -36.45
CA ALA A 53 31.97 -8.43 -35.24
C ALA A 53 31.31 -7.83 -33.98
N GLU A 54 31.40 -6.52 -33.77
CA GLU A 54 30.78 -5.85 -32.61
C GLU A 54 29.25 -5.90 -32.64
N PRO A 55 28.56 -5.68 -33.79
CA PRO A 55 27.10 -5.83 -33.85
C PRO A 55 26.63 -7.27 -33.59
N ALA A 56 27.42 -8.27 -33.99
CA ALA A 56 27.08 -9.68 -33.77
C ALA A 56 27.31 -10.14 -32.31
N ASP A 57 27.94 -9.33 -31.47
CA ASP A 57 28.19 -9.63 -30.07
C ASP A 57 27.07 -9.06 -29.16
N PRO A 58 26.26 -9.92 -28.52
CA PRO A 58 25.12 -9.51 -27.71
C PRO A 58 25.51 -8.94 -26.33
N THR A 59 26.79 -9.03 -25.94
CA THR A 59 27.24 -8.54 -24.64
C THR A 59 27.47 -7.03 -24.67
N LYS A 60 27.10 -6.34 -23.57
CA LYS A 60 27.34 -4.89 -23.43
C LYS A 60 28.82 -4.51 -23.58
N GLY A 61 29.72 -5.38 -23.11
CA GLY A 61 31.17 -5.17 -23.15
C GLY A 61 31.89 -5.78 -24.35
N LYS A 62 31.16 -6.32 -25.34
CA LYS A 62 31.73 -6.91 -26.56
C LYS A 62 32.78 -8.02 -26.29
N VAL A 63 32.45 -8.87 -25.31
CA VAL A 63 33.33 -9.91 -24.74
C VAL A 63 33.59 -11.07 -25.70
N TYR A 64 32.72 -11.30 -26.69
CA TYR A 64 32.79 -12.36 -27.69
C TYR A 64 33.44 -11.95 -29.01
N VAL A 65 33.70 -10.66 -29.22
CA VAL A 65 34.46 -10.18 -30.39
C VAL A 65 35.78 -10.94 -30.62
N PRO A 66 36.60 -11.27 -29.60
CA PRO A 66 37.81 -12.07 -29.81
C PRO A 66 37.53 -13.49 -30.34
N TRP A 67 36.43 -14.11 -29.91
CA TRP A 67 35.99 -15.41 -30.40
C TRP A 67 35.52 -15.31 -31.86
N ILE A 68 34.68 -14.32 -32.17
CA ILE A 68 34.20 -14.05 -33.54
C ILE A 68 35.38 -13.85 -34.49
N ALA A 69 36.35 -13.03 -34.10
CA ALA A 69 37.58 -12.77 -34.87
C ALA A 69 38.39 -14.04 -35.13
N ARG A 70 38.52 -14.91 -34.12
CA ARG A 70 39.20 -16.21 -34.24
C ARG A 70 38.47 -17.13 -35.21
N GLU A 71 37.16 -17.26 -35.11
CA GLU A 71 36.36 -18.18 -35.92
C GLU A 71 36.25 -17.74 -37.38
N TYR A 72 36.09 -16.43 -37.64
CA TYR A 72 36.10 -15.88 -38.99
C TYR A 72 37.50 -15.98 -39.62
N GLY A 73 38.56 -15.59 -38.90
CA GLY A 73 39.93 -15.71 -39.39
C GLY A 73 40.36 -17.18 -39.62
N ALA A 74 39.72 -18.14 -38.96
CA ALA A 74 39.94 -19.56 -39.21
C ALA A 74 39.11 -20.12 -40.39
N GLY A 75 38.26 -19.30 -41.01
CA GLY A 75 37.39 -19.69 -42.12
C GLY A 75 36.21 -20.58 -41.73
N ARG A 76 35.91 -20.70 -40.42
CA ARG A 76 34.77 -21.48 -39.92
C ARG A 76 33.46 -20.71 -40.04
N ILE A 77 33.52 -19.40 -39.87
CA ILE A 77 32.48 -18.47 -40.34
C ILE A 77 32.88 -18.09 -41.76
N ARG A 78 32.08 -18.51 -42.76
CA ARG A 78 32.50 -18.46 -44.16
C ARG A 78 32.24 -17.11 -44.80
N ARG A 79 31.14 -16.46 -44.44
CA ARG A 79 30.70 -15.18 -45.01
C ARG A 79 30.40 -14.18 -43.90
N LEU A 80 30.55 -12.89 -44.21
CA LEU A 80 30.19 -11.82 -43.29
C LEU A 80 28.68 -11.81 -42.98
N GLU A 81 27.83 -12.22 -43.92
CA GLU A 81 26.38 -12.32 -43.73
C GLU A 81 26.00 -13.38 -42.66
N ASP A 82 26.80 -14.45 -42.53
CA ASP A 82 26.56 -15.51 -41.54
C ASP A 82 26.67 -14.96 -40.10
N LEU A 83 27.46 -13.90 -39.88
CA LEU A 83 27.61 -13.27 -38.57
C LEU A 83 26.28 -12.74 -38.06
N GLY A 84 25.51 -12.04 -38.90
CA GLY A 84 24.20 -11.52 -38.54
C GLY A 84 23.10 -12.57 -38.61
N ALA A 85 23.11 -13.44 -39.61
CA ALA A 85 21.99 -14.34 -39.87
C ALA A 85 21.98 -15.58 -38.96
N ARG A 86 23.16 -16.05 -38.53
CA ARG A 86 23.33 -17.34 -37.83
C ARG A 86 24.06 -17.21 -36.51
N ILE A 87 25.21 -16.52 -36.51
CA ILE A 87 26.08 -16.47 -35.33
C ILE A 87 25.52 -15.54 -34.26
N ALA A 88 25.03 -14.36 -34.60
CA ALA A 88 24.45 -13.42 -33.63
C ALA A 88 23.25 -14.04 -32.87
N PRO A 89 22.24 -14.66 -33.53
CA PRO A 89 21.17 -15.35 -32.82
C PRO A 89 21.67 -16.49 -31.92
N ALA A 90 22.70 -17.24 -32.36
CA ALA A 90 23.28 -18.31 -31.55
C ALA A 90 24.02 -17.76 -30.32
N LEU A 91 24.78 -16.67 -30.46
CA LEU A 91 25.44 -15.99 -29.34
C LEU A 91 24.43 -15.36 -28.37
N GLU A 92 23.31 -14.84 -28.86
CA GLU A 92 22.23 -14.32 -28.01
C GLU A 92 21.62 -15.43 -27.15
N LYS A 93 21.26 -16.56 -27.78
CA LYS A 93 20.75 -17.74 -27.08
C LYS A 93 21.77 -18.26 -26.07
N PHE A 94 23.04 -18.31 -26.45
CA PHE A 94 24.14 -18.71 -25.57
C PHE A 94 24.27 -17.78 -24.36
N GLU A 95 24.34 -16.46 -24.56
CA GLU A 95 24.47 -15.49 -23.47
C GLU A 95 23.32 -15.61 -22.46
N ARG A 96 22.10 -15.78 -22.98
CA ARG A 96 20.90 -15.92 -22.19
C ARG A 96 20.91 -17.16 -21.32
N PHE A 97 21.38 -18.30 -21.83
CA PHE A 97 21.19 -19.60 -21.18
C PHE A 97 22.45 -20.25 -20.59
N LYS A 98 23.67 -19.79 -20.93
CA LYS A 98 24.95 -20.41 -20.48
C LYS A 98 25.10 -20.60 -18.96
N ARG A 99 24.31 -19.86 -18.15
CA ARG A 99 24.32 -19.92 -16.68
C ARG A 99 23.26 -20.86 -16.10
N LYS A 100 22.30 -21.34 -16.90
CA LYS A 100 21.29 -22.28 -16.43
C LYS A 100 21.91 -23.62 -16.03
N LYS A 101 21.21 -24.35 -15.16
CA LYS A 101 21.69 -25.62 -14.59
C LYS A 101 21.66 -26.75 -15.62
N ASP A 102 20.62 -26.78 -16.43
CA ASP A 102 20.36 -27.72 -17.53
C ASP A 102 21.18 -27.44 -18.80
N PHE A 103 21.86 -26.28 -18.87
CA PHE A 103 22.76 -25.97 -19.98
C PHE A 103 23.93 -26.97 -20.05
N PRO A 104 24.31 -27.47 -21.25
CA PRO A 104 25.41 -28.43 -21.41
C PRO A 104 26.72 -27.92 -20.78
N GLN A 105 27.24 -28.64 -19.79
CA GLN A 105 28.35 -28.15 -18.96
C GLN A 105 29.65 -28.01 -19.76
N GLU A 106 29.88 -28.95 -20.68
CA GLU A 106 30.98 -28.95 -21.64
C GLU A 106 30.96 -27.76 -22.60
N ALA A 107 29.81 -27.11 -22.76
CA ALA A 107 29.61 -25.99 -23.67
C ALA A 107 29.68 -24.61 -22.99
N LYS A 108 29.85 -24.52 -21.66
CA LYS A 108 29.81 -23.24 -20.93
C LYS A 108 30.93 -22.27 -21.29
N ASP A 109 32.06 -22.78 -21.77
CA ASP A 109 33.19 -21.97 -22.19
C ASP A 109 33.16 -21.78 -23.72
N LEU A 110 32.63 -20.62 -24.16
CA LEU A 110 32.56 -20.26 -25.58
C LEU A 110 33.93 -20.37 -26.26
N MET A 111 35.02 -20.05 -25.55
CA MET A 111 36.36 -20.11 -26.12
C MET A 111 36.81 -21.53 -26.47
N ARG A 112 36.13 -22.58 -26.00
CA ARG A 112 36.39 -23.97 -26.39
C ARG A 112 35.55 -24.43 -27.58
N LEU A 113 34.52 -23.67 -27.95
CA LEU A 113 33.60 -24.02 -29.02
C LEU A 113 34.06 -23.44 -30.36
N THR A 114 33.81 -24.19 -31.43
CA THR A 114 33.83 -23.68 -32.81
C THR A 114 32.49 -23.02 -33.14
N ALA A 115 32.45 -22.20 -34.19
CA ALA A 115 31.18 -21.63 -34.70
C ALA A 115 30.12 -22.72 -34.97
N GLU A 116 30.51 -23.80 -35.63
CA GLU A 116 29.63 -24.94 -35.93
C GLU A 116 29.10 -25.63 -34.66
N ASN A 117 29.95 -25.85 -33.66
CA ASN A 117 29.52 -26.45 -32.39
C ASN A 117 28.55 -25.53 -31.64
N LEU A 118 28.83 -24.22 -31.60
CA LEU A 118 27.92 -23.25 -30.99
C LEU A 118 26.55 -23.33 -31.64
N GLU A 119 26.48 -23.23 -32.97
CA GLU A 119 25.22 -23.29 -33.71
C GLU A 119 24.46 -24.59 -33.48
N THR A 120 25.17 -25.73 -33.52
CA THR A 120 24.57 -27.05 -33.31
C THR A 120 24.00 -27.18 -31.89
N ILE A 121 24.75 -26.76 -30.88
CA ILE A 121 24.31 -26.81 -29.48
C ILE A 121 23.12 -25.85 -29.30
N MET A 122 23.16 -24.65 -29.87
CA MET A 122 22.05 -23.69 -29.75
C MET A 122 20.80 -24.12 -30.51
N ALA A 123 20.94 -24.81 -31.64
CA ALA A 123 19.82 -25.35 -32.39
C ALA A 123 19.13 -26.50 -31.62
N ASN A 124 19.92 -27.38 -30.98
CA ASN A 124 19.41 -28.56 -30.27
C ASN A 124 19.05 -28.30 -28.80
N TYR A 125 19.52 -27.20 -28.22
CA TYR A 125 19.20 -26.86 -26.84
C TYR A 125 17.79 -26.28 -26.76
N GLU A 126 16.86 -27.09 -26.30
CA GLU A 126 15.53 -26.67 -25.85
C GLU A 126 15.63 -26.41 -24.34
N PRO A 127 15.71 -25.14 -23.91
CA PRO A 127 15.71 -24.86 -22.48
C PRO A 127 14.40 -25.37 -21.90
N GLU A 128 14.45 -26.02 -20.74
CA GLU A 128 13.25 -26.17 -19.94
C GLU A 128 12.67 -24.76 -19.73
N GLU A 129 11.42 -24.55 -20.17
CA GLU A 129 10.69 -23.34 -19.81
C GLU A 129 10.68 -23.31 -18.29
N GLU A 130 11.39 -22.34 -17.71
CA GLU A 130 11.05 -21.91 -16.36
C GLU A 130 9.64 -21.34 -16.50
N ILE A 131 8.64 -22.13 -16.12
CA ILE A 131 7.39 -21.57 -15.63
C ILE A 131 7.84 -20.48 -14.68
N ASP A 132 7.52 -19.22 -14.97
CA ASP A 132 7.83 -18.13 -14.06
C ASP A 132 7.08 -18.46 -12.77
N GLN A 133 7.79 -19.07 -11.81
CA GLN A 133 7.19 -19.52 -10.56
C GLN A 133 6.65 -18.34 -9.75
N ARG A 134 6.98 -17.11 -10.17
CA ARG A 134 6.59 -15.86 -9.54
C ARG A 134 5.20 -15.38 -9.92
N GLY A 135 4.56 -15.96 -10.94
CA GLY A 135 3.28 -15.46 -11.43
C GLY A 135 3.33 -14.00 -11.92
N GLN A 136 2.17 -13.41 -12.16
CA GLN A 136 2.03 -12.01 -12.59
C GLN A 136 1.94 -11.08 -11.38
N ALA A 137 2.84 -10.11 -11.29
CA ALA A 137 2.83 -9.09 -10.24
C ALA A 137 3.31 -7.74 -10.74
N GLN A 138 2.88 -6.68 -10.07
CA GLN A 138 3.34 -5.32 -10.33
C GLN A 138 4.12 -4.79 -9.13
N GLN A 139 5.34 -4.32 -9.35
CA GLN A 139 6.03 -3.50 -8.34
C GLN A 139 5.52 -2.07 -8.45
N VAL A 140 4.70 -1.66 -7.49
CA VAL A 140 4.04 -0.34 -7.50
C VAL A 140 4.85 0.73 -6.78
N TYR A 141 5.74 0.32 -5.86
CA TYR A 141 6.62 1.23 -5.15
C TYR A 141 7.95 0.57 -4.80
N MET A 142 9.03 1.35 -4.81
CA MET A 142 10.33 0.93 -4.29
C MET A 142 11.15 2.15 -3.89
N ASP A 143 11.72 2.08 -2.69
CA ASP A 143 12.71 3.04 -2.22
C ASP A 143 13.89 2.31 -1.54
N GLU A 144 14.68 2.99 -0.72
CA GLU A 144 15.81 2.39 -0.01
C GLU A 144 15.41 1.45 1.14
N THR A 145 14.18 1.55 1.66
CA THR A 145 13.74 0.84 2.87
C THR A 145 12.76 -0.30 2.56
N VAL A 146 11.97 -0.21 1.49
CA VAL A 146 10.90 -1.17 1.19
C VAL A 146 10.66 -1.34 -0.32
N ARG A 147 10.15 -2.52 -0.71
CA ARG A 147 9.50 -2.75 -2.00
C ARG A 147 8.04 -3.10 -1.77
N VAL A 148 7.15 -2.55 -2.59
CA VAL A 148 5.71 -2.86 -2.54
C VAL A 148 5.31 -3.55 -3.84
N ILE A 149 4.72 -4.72 -3.68
CA ILE A 149 4.27 -5.59 -4.77
C ILE A 149 2.76 -5.75 -4.69
N VAL A 150 2.07 -5.66 -5.83
CA VAL A 150 0.68 -6.06 -5.99
C VAL A 150 0.64 -7.35 -6.82
N PRO A 151 0.28 -8.50 -6.24
CA PRO A 151 0.09 -9.73 -7.01
C PRO A 151 -1.17 -9.62 -7.89
N LEU A 152 -1.06 -10.03 -9.15
CA LEU A 152 -2.12 -10.01 -10.16
C LEU A 152 -2.69 -11.40 -10.46
N ASP A 153 -2.12 -12.45 -9.85
CA ASP A 153 -2.67 -13.80 -9.84
C ASP A 153 -2.33 -14.54 -8.53
N VAL A 154 -2.97 -15.71 -8.34
CA VAL A 154 -2.75 -16.60 -7.20
C VAL A 154 -1.28 -17.01 -7.10
N GLN A 155 -0.62 -17.25 -8.23
CA GLN A 155 0.76 -17.72 -8.26
C GLN A 155 1.73 -16.67 -7.69
N ALA A 156 1.53 -15.40 -8.03
CA ALA A 156 2.27 -14.28 -7.48
C ALA A 156 1.97 -14.06 -6.00
N SER A 157 0.71 -14.16 -5.60
CA SER A 157 0.34 -14.05 -4.19
C SER A 157 1.08 -15.11 -3.35
N CYS A 158 1.07 -16.37 -3.81
CA CYS A 158 1.85 -17.45 -3.20
C CYS A 158 3.35 -17.19 -3.23
N PHE A 159 3.92 -16.73 -4.34
CA PHE A 159 5.36 -16.49 -4.47
C PHE A 159 5.86 -15.38 -3.54
N TYR A 160 5.22 -14.22 -3.56
CA TYR A 160 5.64 -13.09 -2.74
C TYR A 160 5.28 -13.28 -1.26
N GLY A 161 4.22 -14.05 -0.97
CA GLY A 161 3.83 -14.46 0.38
C GLY A 161 4.55 -15.69 0.93
N GLN A 162 5.56 -16.25 0.25
CA GLN A 162 6.33 -17.38 0.79
C GLN A 162 6.91 -17.07 2.17
N GLY A 163 6.83 -18.03 3.08
CA GLY A 163 7.29 -17.88 4.47
C GLY A 163 6.29 -17.18 5.39
N THR A 164 5.11 -16.81 4.89
CA THR A 164 4.03 -16.23 5.70
C THR A 164 2.94 -17.26 6.02
N ARG A 165 2.05 -16.91 6.94
CA ARG A 165 0.85 -17.70 7.28
C ARG A 165 -0.42 -17.19 6.59
N TRP A 166 -0.29 -16.22 5.68
CA TRP A 166 -1.44 -15.60 5.01
C TRP A 166 -2.26 -16.62 4.22
N CYS A 167 -3.57 -16.57 4.38
CA CYS A 167 -4.51 -17.37 3.59
C CYS A 167 -4.43 -17.07 2.07
N THR A 168 -3.97 -15.89 1.68
CA THR A 168 -3.72 -15.48 0.28
C THR A 168 -2.42 -16.03 -0.30
N ALA A 169 -1.52 -16.51 0.55
CA ALA A 169 -0.23 -17.10 0.16
C ALA A 169 -0.20 -18.64 0.26
N SER A 170 -1.31 -19.26 0.70
CA SER A 170 -1.36 -20.70 0.92
C SER A 170 -1.26 -21.47 -0.40
N THR A 171 -0.38 -22.49 -0.39
CA THR A 171 -0.19 -23.43 -1.51
C THR A 171 -0.71 -24.84 -1.20
N SER A 172 -1.11 -25.10 0.04
CA SER A 172 -1.50 -26.43 0.54
C SER A 172 -2.92 -26.49 1.11
N SER A 173 -3.57 -25.34 1.32
CA SER A 173 -4.96 -25.23 1.78
C SER A 173 -5.78 -24.33 0.83
N SER A 174 -7.01 -23.98 1.23
CA SER A 174 -7.82 -23.03 0.45
C SER A 174 -7.11 -21.68 0.37
N ASN A 175 -6.89 -21.20 -0.85
CA ASN A 175 -6.26 -19.91 -1.10
C ASN A 175 -7.35 -18.84 -1.30
N TYR A 176 -7.24 -17.73 -0.57
CA TYR A 176 -8.25 -16.66 -0.57
C TYR A 176 -7.89 -15.46 -1.45
N TYR A 177 -6.82 -15.53 -2.25
CA TYR A 177 -6.39 -14.43 -3.13
C TYR A 177 -7.54 -13.84 -3.95
N ASP A 178 -8.29 -14.68 -4.68
CA ASP A 178 -9.37 -14.20 -5.56
C ASP A 178 -10.51 -13.52 -4.79
N HIS A 179 -10.70 -13.83 -3.51
CA HIS A 179 -11.71 -13.17 -2.68
C HIS A 179 -11.31 -11.72 -2.42
N TYR A 180 -10.10 -11.50 -1.91
CA TYR A 180 -9.58 -10.18 -1.58
C TYR A 180 -9.28 -9.35 -2.83
N ALA A 181 -8.66 -9.92 -3.87
CA ALA A 181 -8.31 -9.22 -5.10
C ALA A 181 -9.54 -8.65 -5.86
N ARG A 182 -10.73 -9.21 -5.63
CA ARG A 182 -12.00 -8.67 -6.17
C ARG A 182 -12.53 -7.46 -5.40
N GLN A 183 -12.19 -7.32 -4.12
CA GLN A 183 -12.60 -6.21 -3.27
C GLN A 183 -11.65 -5.02 -3.41
N GLY A 184 -10.34 -5.30 -3.47
CA GLY A 184 -9.32 -4.27 -3.56
C GLY A 184 -7.94 -4.84 -3.87
N LYS A 185 -6.96 -3.94 -3.99
CA LYS A 185 -5.57 -4.35 -4.22
C LYS A 185 -4.98 -4.92 -2.94
N LEU A 186 -4.33 -6.08 -3.06
CA LEU A 186 -3.44 -6.63 -2.03
C LEU A 186 -2.06 -6.01 -2.19
N TYR A 187 -1.56 -5.31 -1.18
CA TYR A 187 -0.21 -4.76 -1.18
C TYR A 187 0.69 -5.60 -0.29
N ILE A 188 1.74 -6.19 -0.87
CA ILE A 188 2.77 -6.93 -0.13
C ILE A 188 3.98 -6.02 0.05
N LEU A 189 4.28 -5.68 1.29
CA LEU A 189 5.45 -4.90 1.67
C LEU A 189 6.60 -5.85 1.99
N LEU A 190 7.73 -5.63 1.32
CA LEU A 190 8.96 -6.38 1.46
C LEU A 190 10.06 -5.43 1.94
N PRO A 191 10.31 -5.35 3.27
CA PRO A 191 11.38 -4.56 3.85
C PRO A 191 12.74 -4.95 3.25
N LYS A 192 13.55 -3.94 2.91
CA LYS A 192 14.95 -4.11 2.49
C LYS A 192 15.91 -4.21 3.67
N GLN A 193 15.49 -3.67 4.82
CA GLN A 193 16.22 -3.68 6.09
C GLN A 193 15.29 -4.23 7.18
N PRO A 194 15.10 -5.56 7.22
CA PRO A 194 14.15 -6.15 8.13
C PRO A 194 14.63 -6.05 9.60
N GLN A 195 13.71 -5.79 10.52
CA GLN A 195 13.89 -5.76 11.98
C GLN A 195 14.02 -7.18 12.56
N HIS A 196 13.44 -8.18 11.91
CA HIS A 196 13.54 -9.59 12.25
C HIS A 196 13.51 -10.46 11.00
N ASP A 197 13.94 -11.71 11.12
CA ASP A 197 13.91 -12.64 9.98
C ASP A 197 12.47 -12.84 9.50
N GLY A 198 12.29 -12.83 8.18
CA GLY A 198 10.98 -13.02 7.55
C GLY A 198 10.02 -11.82 7.58
N GLU A 199 10.37 -10.65 8.13
CA GLU A 199 9.47 -9.48 8.21
C GLU A 199 8.84 -9.17 6.86
N LYS A 200 7.50 -9.25 6.81
CA LYS A 200 6.68 -8.86 5.67
C LYS A 200 5.33 -8.37 6.16
N TYR A 201 4.68 -7.54 5.36
CA TYR A 201 3.32 -7.11 5.65
C TYR A 201 2.42 -7.30 4.43
N GLN A 202 1.17 -7.67 4.67
CA GLN A 202 0.11 -7.64 3.67
C GLN A 202 -0.92 -6.60 4.10
N LEU A 203 -1.13 -5.59 3.25
CA LEU A 203 -2.10 -4.54 3.47
C LEU A 203 -3.25 -4.69 2.47
N HIS A 204 -4.47 -4.78 2.99
CA HIS A 204 -5.69 -4.80 2.21
C HIS A 204 -6.65 -3.72 2.72
N PHE A 205 -6.49 -2.52 2.17
CA PHE A 205 -7.25 -1.33 2.55
C PHE A 205 -8.77 -1.51 2.39
N ALA A 206 -9.22 -2.22 1.35
CA ALA A 206 -10.65 -2.40 1.10
C ALA A 206 -11.38 -3.13 2.23
N SER A 207 -10.71 -4.05 2.94
CA SER A 207 -11.29 -4.77 4.09
C SER A 207 -10.74 -4.33 5.44
N GLY A 208 -9.89 -3.29 5.50
CA GLY A 208 -9.22 -2.89 6.74
C GLY A 208 -8.30 -3.96 7.36
N GLN A 209 -7.87 -4.97 6.58
CA GLN A 209 -7.03 -6.06 7.08
C GLN A 209 -5.55 -5.79 6.78
N PHE A 210 -4.75 -5.70 7.85
CA PHE A 210 -3.33 -5.41 7.79
C PHE A 210 -2.61 -6.46 8.64
N MET A 211 -1.81 -7.32 8.00
CA MET A 211 -1.23 -8.49 8.64
C MET A 211 0.29 -8.52 8.55
N ASP A 212 0.95 -8.99 9.62
CA ASP A 212 2.36 -9.40 9.61
C ASP A 212 2.56 -10.76 8.95
N GLU A 213 3.79 -11.24 8.78
CA GLU A 213 4.06 -12.55 8.17
C GLU A 213 3.46 -13.74 8.91
N SER A 214 3.13 -13.60 10.19
CA SER A 214 2.52 -14.63 11.02
C SER A 214 0.98 -14.60 10.96
N ASP A 215 0.40 -13.75 10.13
CA ASP A 215 -1.05 -13.52 10.00
C ASP A 215 -1.67 -12.85 11.25
N HIS A 216 -0.87 -12.10 12.01
CA HIS A 216 -1.36 -11.26 13.11
C HIS A 216 -1.67 -9.84 12.63
N PRO A 217 -2.76 -9.22 13.12
CA PRO A 217 -3.07 -7.83 12.83
C PRO A 217 -1.95 -6.88 13.26
N VAL A 218 -1.67 -5.87 12.43
CA VAL A 218 -0.69 -4.80 12.72
C VAL A 218 -1.32 -3.42 12.66
N ASP A 219 -0.75 -2.48 13.44
CA ASP A 219 -1.08 -1.06 13.35
C ASP A 219 -0.55 -0.48 12.03
N VAL A 220 -1.46 -0.25 11.08
CA VAL A 220 -1.12 0.31 9.78
C VAL A 220 -0.55 1.73 9.89
N SER A 221 -0.97 2.52 10.88
CA SER A 221 -0.45 3.87 11.13
C SER A 221 1.01 3.81 11.53
N TYR A 222 1.41 2.84 12.35
CA TYR A 222 2.82 2.57 12.60
C TYR A 222 3.55 2.13 11.32
N ILE A 223 3.00 1.19 10.55
CA ILE A 223 3.65 0.66 9.35
C ILE A 223 3.91 1.76 8.30
N ILE A 224 2.90 2.54 7.92
CA ILE A 224 3.03 3.52 6.82
C ILE A 224 3.38 4.92 7.29
N GLY A 225 3.17 5.24 8.57
CA GLY A 225 3.49 6.54 9.18
C GLY A 225 4.85 6.59 9.87
N VAL A 226 5.32 5.47 10.44
CA VAL A 226 6.55 5.43 11.25
C VAL A 226 7.61 4.51 10.63
N ARG A 227 7.28 3.25 10.33
CA ARG A 227 8.22 2.27 9.78
C ARG A 227 8.62 2.62 8.33
N PHE A 228 7.63 3.00 7.50
CA PHE A 228 7.82 3.36 6.09
C PHE A 228 7.10 4.67 5.72
N PRO A 229 7.53 5.83 6.26
CA PRO A 229 6.80 7.10 6.17
C PRO A 229 6.55 7.61 4.75
N ARG A 230 7.36 7.18 3.77
CA ARG A 230 7.17 7.54 2.35
C ARG A 230 6.03 6.79 1.67
N LEU A 231 5.45 5.77 2.31
CA LEU A 231 4.31 5.02 1.77
C LEU A 231 3.00 5.77 1.93
N LEU A 232 2.80 6.54 3.00
CA LEU A 232 1.57 7.30 3.21
C LEU A 232 1.24 8.26 2.03
N PRO A 233 2.16 9.15 1.59
CA PRO A 233 1.87 10.01 0.44
C PRO A 233 1.67 9.20 -0.86
N PHE A 234 2.40 8.10 -1.04
CA PHE A 234 2.21 7.21 -2.19
C PHE A 234 0.79 6.62 -2.23
N PHE A 235 0.30 6.08 -1.11
CA PHE A 235 -1.03 5.50 -1.03
C PHE A 235 -2.12 6.55 -1.19
N LYS A 236 -1.99 7.73 -0.57
CA LYS A 236 -2.95 8.83 -0.76
C LYS A 236 -3.05 9.27 -2.24
N GLU A 237 -1.96 9.20 -2.99
CA GLU A 237 -1.95 9.54 -4.43
C GLU A 237 -2.54 8.44 -5.32
N HIS A 238 -2.27 7.16 -5.02
CA HIS A 238 -2.59 6.04 -5.92
C HIS A 238 -3.83 5.24 -5.51
N ASP A 239 -4.35 5.46 -4.31
CA ASP A 239 -5.51 4.78 -3.74
C ASP A 239 -6.38 5.79 -2.96
N PRO A 240 -7.33 6.47 -3.64
CA PRO A 240 -8.12 7.54 -3.04
C PRO A 240 -8.93 7.14 -1.81
N GLU A 241 -9.23 5.84 -1.64
CA GLU A 241 -9.93 5.34 -0.46
C GLU A 241 -9.06 5.47 0.80
N VAL A 242 -7.73 5.33 0.68
CA VAL A 242 -6.80 5.52 1.80
C VAL A 242 -6.85 6.94 2.34
N ALA A 243 -7.12 7.94 1.50
CA ALA A 243 -7.24 9.33 1.94
C ALA A 243 -8.51 9.59 2.79
N LYS A 244 -9.50 8.70 2.73
CA LYS A 244 -10.77 8.82 3.47
C LYS A 244 -10.77 8.03 4.78
N MET A 245 -9.77 7.17 4.98
CA MET A 245 -9.68 6.33 6.17
C MET A 245 -9.44 7.17 7.42
N LEU A 246 -10.13 6.82 8.49
CA LEU A 246 -10.02 7.48 9.78
C LEU A 246 -8.58 7.41 10.31
N GLU A 247 -7.90 6.28 10.12
CA GLU A 247 -6.51 6.02 10.52
C GLU A 247 -5.51 7.03 9.92
N PHE A 248 -5.85 7.65 8.79
CA PHE A 248 -4.99 8.61 8.08
C PHE A 248 -5.62 9.99 7.93
N ALA A 249 -6.73 10.23 8.63
CA ALA A 249 -7.43 11.49 8.63
C ALA A 249 -6.57 12.61 9.24
N ASN A 250 -6.79 13.85 8.79
CA ASN A 250 -6.10 14.98 9.40
C ASN A 250 -6.72 15.26 10.78
N GLU A 251 -5.88 15.51 11.79
CA GLU A 251 -6.35 15.84 13.14
C GLU A 251 -7.28 17.04 13.17
N SER A 252 -7.11 18.02 12.26
CA SER A 252 -7.98 19.19 12.17
C SER A 252 -9.40 18.82 11.75
N ASP A 253 -9.57 17.84 10.88
CA ASP A 253 -10.88 17.44 10.38
C ASP A 253 -11.62 16.63 11.45
N VAL A 254 -10.90 15.72 12.12
CA VAL A 254 -11.40 15.00 13.30
C VAL A 254 -11.79 15.98 14.41
N ALA A 255 -10.97 16.97 14.72
CA ALA A 255 -11.25 17.96 15.76
C ALA A 255 -12.51 18.79 15.46
N LYS A 256 -12.75 19.17 14.19
CA LYS A 256 -13.97 19.87 13.78
C LYS A 256 -15.21 18.99 13.99
N ILE A 257 -15.13 17.72 13.58
CA ILE A 257 -16.23 16.76 13.74
C ILE A 257 -16.51 16.54 15.23
N MET A 258 -15.47 16.26 16.02
CA MET A 258 -15.58 16.02 17.46
C MET A 258 -16.07 17.23 18.23
N SER A 259 -15.64 18.45 17.88
CA SER A 259 -16.17 19.67 18.50
C SER A 259 -17.69 19.77 18.34
N ARG A 260 -18.20 19.48 17.13
CA ARG A 260 -19.65 19.54 16.90
C ARG A 260 -20.39 18.38 17.56
N LEU A 261 -19.80 17.18 17.56
CA LEU A 261 -20.34 16.04 18.29
C LEU A 261 -20.40 16.29 19.80
N SER A 262 -19.37 16.92 20.38
CA SER A 262 -19.33 17.27 21.81
C SER A 262 -20.49 18.18 22.19
N ASP A 263 -20.82 19.18 21.38
CA ASP A 263 -21.98 20.06 21.62
C ASP A 263 -23.28 19.25 21.64
N ILE A 264 -23.45 18.36 20.65
CA ILE A 264 -24.63 17.52 20.48
C ILE A 264 -24.78 16.53 21.65
N ILE A 265 -23.67 15.90 22.07
CA ILE A 265 -23.64 14.99 23.22
C ILE A 265 -23.99 15.76 24.50
N SER A 266 -23.42 16.95 24.68
CA SER A 266 -23.70 17.78 25.86
C SER A 266 -25.17 18.18 25.95
N GLU A 267 -25.79 18.54 24.82
CA GLU A 267 -27.22 18.84 24.73
C GLU A 267 -28.07 17.60 25.08
N ALA A 268 -27.75 16.44 24.53
CA ALA A 268 -28.47 15.20 24.80
C ALA A 268 -28.33 14.74 26.26
N VAL A 269 -27.15 14.91 26.85
CA VAL A 269 -26.90 14.63 28.28
C VAL A 269 -27.70 15.59 29.16
N TRP A 270 -27.71 16.88 28.82
CA TRP A 270 -28.47 17.88 29.58
C TRP A 270 -29.97 17.57 29.57
N ASP A 271 -30.53 17.21 28.41
CA ASP A 271 -31.94 16.79 28.31
C ASP A 271 -32.25 15.58 29.21
N GLU A 272 -31.37 14.57 29.23
CA GLU A 272 -31.56 13.38 30.07
C GLU A 272 -31.43 13.68 31.56
N LEU A 273 -30.48 14.53 31.95
CA LEU A 273 -30.31 14.95 33.35
C LEU A 273 -31.49 15.78 33.85
N ASN A 274 -32.10 16.62 33.00
CA ASN A 274 -33.34 17.32 33.36
C ASN A 274 -34.50 16.34 33.63
N ASP A 275 -34.60 15.25 32.86
CA ASP A 275 -35.60 14.22 33.09
C ASP A 275 -35.35 13.48 34.42
N TRP A 276 -34.08 13.27 34.80
CA TRP A 276 -33.71 12.70 36.10
C TRP A 276 -34.07 13.65 37.23
N GLU A 277 -33.66 14.92 37.12
CA GLU A 277 -33.98 15.98 38.10
C GLU A 277 -35.50 16.08 38.32
N GLY A 278 -36.28 16.14 37.24
CA GLY A 278 -37.74 16.26 37.32
C GLY A 278 -38.45 15.00 37.82
N SER A 279 -37.76 13.86 37.88
CA SER A 279 -38.28 12.59 38.41
C SER A 279 -37.80 12.28 39.83
N ASP A 280 -36.90 13.10 40.38
CA ASP A 280 -36.30 12.89 41.69
C ASP A 280 -37.06 13.64 42.78
N ASP A 281 -38.03 12.96 43.38
CA ASP A 281 -38.85 13.52 44.48
C ASP A 281 -37.99 13.97 45.69
N SER A 282 -36.75 13.48 45.85
CA SER A 282 -35.85 13.83 46.97
C SER A 282 -35.02 15.09 46.70
N TRP A 283 -35.02 15.58 45.47
CA TRP A 283 -34.25 16.77 45.07
C TRP A 283 -34.77 18.05 45.75
N ASP A 284 -36.09 18.25 45.74
CA ASP A 284 -36.73 19.40 46.39
C ASP A 284 -36.50 19.40 47.91
N ASP A 285 -36.53 18.23 48.53
CA ASP A 285 -36.26 18.07 49.97
C ASP A 285 -34.81 18.45 50.31
N TYR A 286 -33.83 18.00 49.52
CA TYR A 286 -32.43 18.39 49.69
C TYR A 286 -32.24 19.90 49.53
N ARG A 287 -32.81 20.51 48.49
CA ARG A 287 -32.72 21.96 48.27
C ARG A 287 -33.34 22.74 49.42
N ALA A 288 -34.48 22.28 49.95
CA ALA A 288 -35.13 22.89 51.10
C ALA A 288 -34.28 22.79 52.38
N GLU A 289 -33.57 21.69 52.60
CA GLU A 289 -32.64 21.53 53.73
C GLU A 289 -31.45 22.49 53.59
N GLN A 290 -30.80 22.52 52.43
CA GLN A 290 -29.66 23.40 52.17
C GLN A 290 -30.04 24.89 52.21
N ALA A 291 -31.23 25.24 51.73
CA ALA A 291 -31.77 26.59 51.82
C ALA A 291 -31.86 27.07 53.28
N ARG A 292 -32.30 26.19 54.20
CA ARG A 292 -32.36 26.50 55.64
C ARG A 292 -30.97 26.70 56.24
N GLU A 293 -29.99 25.89 55.84
CA GLU A 293 -28.59 26.05 56.30
C GLU A 293 -27.98 27.37 55.82
N LYS A 294 -28.32 27.79 54.59
CA LYS A 294 -27.92 29.08 54.01
C LYS A 294 -28.71 30.28 54.53
N GLY A 295 -29.81 30.05 55.25
CA GLY A 295 -30.67 31.10 55.80
C GLY A 295 -31.69 31.67 54.80
N TYR A 296 -31.97 30.95 53.71
CA TYR A 296 -33.01 31.28 52.72
C TYR A 296 -34.39 30.87 53.25
N VAL A 297 -34.80 31.52 54.33
CA VAL A 297 -36.10 31.30 54.98
C VAL A 297 -36.76 32.63 55.33
N ASP A 298 -38.09 32.62 55.38
CA ASP A 298 -38.90 33.77 55.77
C ASP A 298 -39.02 33.91 57.31
N GLU A 299 -39.85 34.86 57.76
CA GLU A 299 -40.09 35.12 59.19
C GLU A 299 -40.80 33.97 59.94
N ASN A 300 -41.32 32.97 59.23
CA ASN A 300 -42.00 31.78 59.76
C ASN A 300 -41.17 30.49 59.61
N ASP A 301 -39.88 30.60 59.26
CA ASP A 301 -38.99 29.48 58.94
C ASP A 301 -39.44 28.67 57.68
N GLU A 302 -40.29 29.25 56.82
CA GLU A 302 -40.64 28.67 55.52
C GLU A 302 -39.55 28.99 54.48
N VAL A 303 -39.27 28.05 53.56
CA VAL A 303 -38.20 28.21 52.57
C VAL A 303 -38.54 29.33 51.57
N ASP A 304 -37.59 30.26 51.38
CA ASP A 304 -37.67 31.29 50.35
C ASP A 304 -37.17 30.73 49.01
N TRP A 305 -38.11 30.22 48.22
CA TRP A 305 -37.81 29.60 46.92
C TRP A 305 -37.28 30.58 45.87
N ASP A 306 -37.56 31.87 45.99
CA ASP A 306 -37.01 32.86 45.05
C ASP A 306 -35.48 32.93 45.21
N GLN A 307 -34.98 32.91 46.45
CA GLN A 307 -33.54 32.83 46.73
C GLN A 307 -32.94 31.48 46.31
N VAL A 308 -33.67 30.37 46.51
CA VAL A 308 -33.21 29.05 46.07
C VAL A 308 -33.02 29.00 44.56
N TYR A 309 -33.97 29.50 43.77
CA TYR A 309 -33.86 29.52 42.30
C TYR A 309 -32.77 30.47 41.77
N GLU A 310 -32.36 31.46 42.56
CA GLU A 310 -31.26 32.37 42.21
C GLU A 310 -29.87 31.85 42.61
N ASP A 311 -29.75 30.83 43.48
CA ASP A 311 -28.47 30.24 43.91
C ASP A 311 -28.00 29.16 42.93
N PRO A 312 -26.90 29.37 42.17
CA PRO A 312 -26.39 28.37 41.23
C PRO A 312 -25.94 27.08 41.89
N GLU A 313 -25.45 27.13 43.15
CA GLU A 313 -24.98 25.94 43.86
C GLU A 313 -26.15 25.02 44.24
N LEU A 314 -27.34 25.58 44.50
CA LEU A 314 -28.54 24.80 44.83
C LEU A 314 -29.31 24.33 43.59
N ASN A 315 -28.94 24.76 42.39
CA ASN A 315 -29.58 24.38 41.13
C ASN A 315 -28.66 23.61 40.19
N ASP A 316 -27.54 23.09 40.71
CA ASP A 316 -26.71 22.12 40.00
C ASP A 316 -27.06 20.71 40.50
N TYR A 317 -27.91 20.00 39.74
CA TYR A 317 -28.29 18.62 40.07
C TYR A 317 -27.08 17.68 40.14
N THR A 318 -25.98 18.00 39.46
CA THR A 318 -24.76 17.18 39.50
C THR A 318 -23.95 17.34 40.78
N GLU A 319 -24.10 18.45 41.52
CA GLU A 319 -23.48 18.58 42.86
C GLU A 319 -24.22 17.73 43.91
N TYR A 320 -25.50 17.44 43.68
CA TYR A 320 -26.32 16.59 44.55
C TYR A 320 -26.22 15.11 44.18
N ASN A 321 -26.38 14.78 42.90
CA ASN A 321 -26.44 13.41 42.44
C ASN A 321 -25.09 12.98 41.83
N TYR A 322 -24.35 12.17 42.59
CA TYR A 322 -23.06 11.62 42.17
C TYR A 322 -23.13 10.83 40.85
N GLU A 323 -24.22 10.09 40.60
CA GLU A 323 -24.36 9.36 39.34
C GLU A 323 -24.59 10.33 38.17
N ALA A 324 -25.34 11.42 38.37
CA ALA A 324 -25.51 12.48 37.38
C ALA A 324 -24.18 13.19 37.06
N GLU A 325 -23.38 13.48 38.09
CA GLU A 325 -22.02 14.04 37.95
C GLU A 325 -21.12 13.12 37.12
N LYS A 326 -21.07 11.83 37.49
CA LYS A 326 -20.27 10.82 36.81
C LYS A 326 -20.72 10.63 35.36
N TYR A 327 -22.03 10.62 35.12
CA TYR A 327 -22.62 10.51 33.79
C TYR A 327 -22.20 11.69 32.90
N SER A 328 -22.37 12.91 33.40
CA SER A 328 -21.99 14.16 32.70
C SER A 328 -20.49 14.22 32.40
N LYS A 329 -19.63 13.96 33.41
CA LYS A 329 -18.17 14.01 33.26
C LYS A 329 -17.65 12.93 32.30
N THR A 330 -18.24 11.75 32.31
CA THR A 330 -17.85 10.67 31.39
C THR A 330 -18.22 11.04 29.96
N ALA A 331 -19.43 11.56 29.73
CA ALA A 331 -19.85 12.02 28.41
C ALA A 331 -18.98 13.17 27.88
N ASP A 332 -18.64 14.15 28.72
CA ASP A 332 -17.75 15.26 28.38
C ASP A 332 -16.34 14.77 27.98
N LYS A 333 -15.81 13.77 28.70
CA LYS A 333 -14.52 13.14 28.38
C LYS A 333 -14.56 12.45 27.01
N ILE A 334 -15.65 11.75 26.69
CA ILE A 334 -15.83 11.08 25.40
C ILE A 334 -15.98 12.12 24.26
N GLY A 335 -16.77 13.17 24.47
CA GLY A 335 -16.93 14.26 23.50
C GLY A 335 -15.64 15.02 23.17
N LYS A 336 -14.63 14.93 24.05
CA LYS A 336 -13.32 15.58 23.89
C LYS A 336 -12.21 14.65 23.38
N MET A 337 -12.53 13.44 22.95
CA MET A 337 -11.53 12.51 22.41
C MET A 337 -10.87 13.08 21.14
N ASN A 338 -9.55 12.92 21.05
CA ASN A 338 -8.79 13.15 19.82
C ASN A 338 -8.72 11.88 18.96
N LEU A 339 -8.17 12.00 17.74
CA LEU A 339 -8.07 10.88 16.79
C LEU A 339 -7.43 9.63 17.40
N ARG A 340 -6.34 9.77 18.15
CA ARG A 340 -5.65 8.63 18.74
C ARG A 340 -6.50 7.97 19.84
N GLN A 341 -7.16 8.77 20.67
CA GLN A 341 -8.08 8.25 21.69
C GLN A 341 -9.28 7.54 21.06
N ILE A 342 -9.78 8.02 19.93
CA ILE A 342 -10.85 7.35 19.17
C ILE A 342 -10.36 5.99 18.66
N LEU A 343 -9.20 5.94 17.99
CA LEU A 343 -8.67 4.68 17.44
C LEU A 343 -8.29 3.66 18.52
N ASP A 344 -7.90 4.12 19.70
CA ASP A 344 -7.53 3.29 20.85
C ASP A 344 -8.75 2.98 21.77
N SER A 345 -9.98 3.38 21.40
CA SER A 345 -11.20 3.23 22.23
C SER A 345 -11.87 1.87 22.09
N ASP A 346 -12.60 1.45 23.12
CA ASP A 346 -13.42 0.23 23.09
C ASP A 346 -14.57 0.39 22.07
N GLY A 347 -15.11 1.61 21.91
CA GLY A 347 -16.07 1.95 20.86
C GLY A 347 -15.56 1.67 19.45
N TYR A 348 -14.27 1.92 19.15
CA TYR A 348 -13.69 1.63 17.84
C TYR A 348 -13.55 0.13 17.60
N GLU A 349 -13.08 -0.62 18.60
CA GLU A 349 -12.98 -2.08 18.50
C GLU A 349 -14.36 -2.73 18.37
N ASN A 350 -15.35 -2.25 19.11
CA ASN A 350 -16.74 -2.67 19.00
C ASN A 350 -17.29 -2.38 17.59
N TRP A 351 -17.09 -1.18 17.07
CA TRP A 351 -17.49 -0.81 15.70
C TRP A 351 -16.83 -1.73 14.66
N LYS A 352 -15.52 -1.95 14.79
CA LYS A 352 -14.72 -2.77 13.87
C LYS A 352 -15.16 -4.22 13.87
N SER A 353 -15.54 -4.76 15.02
CA SER A 353 -16.06 -6.13 15.13
C SER A 353 -17.34 -6.36 14.33
N GLY A 354 -18.14 -5.31 14.12
CA GLY A 354 -19.35 -5.32 13.29
C GLY A 354 -19.11 -4.98 11.81
N HIS A 355 -17.89 -4.58 11.44
CA HIS A 355 -17.52 -4.07 10.11
C HIS A 355 -16.17 -4.66 9.65
N ASP A 356 -16.01 -5.97 9.77
CA ASP A 356 -14.78 -6.68 9.40
C ASP A 356 -14.47 -6.69 7.88
N ASP A 357 -15.40 -6.13 7.08
CA ASP A 357 -15.37 -6.07 5.63
C ASP A 357 -14.86 -4.74 5.07
N ARG A 358 -14.59 -3.72 5.90
CA ARG A 358 -14.07 -2.42 5.46
C ARG A 358 -13.29 -1.65 6.54
N ALA A 359 -12.47 -0.69 6.12
CA ALA A 359 -11.85 0.26 7.03
C ALA A 359 -12.83 1.36 7.48
N ALA A 360 -12.57 1.95 8.65
CA ALA A 360 -13.30 3.10 9.17
C ALA A 360 -12.95 4.38 8.39
N THR A 361 -13.93 5.26 8.26
CA THR A 361 -13.82 6.57 7.63
C THR A 361 -14.27 7.66 8.60
N LEU A 362 -14.08 8.93 8.22
CA LEU A 362 -14.59 10.06 9.02
C LEU A 362 -16.11 10.05 9.21
N ASP A 363 -16.86 9.42 8.29
CA ASP A 363 -18.31 9.32 8.38
C ASP A 363 -18.76 8.34 9.49
N ASP A 364 -17.87 7.46 9.93
CA ASP A 364 -18.13 6.43 10.96
C ASP A 364 -17.89 6.93 12.39
N ILE A 365 -17.34 8.15 12.57
CA ILE A 365 -17.05 8.71 13.89
C ILE A 365 -18.29 8.72 14.82
N PRO A 366 -19.50 9.16 14.38
CA PRO A 366 -20.67 9.13 15.25
C PRO A 366 -20.99 7.73 15.77
N ASP A 367 -20.88 6.69 14.93
CA ASP A 367 -21.18 5.32 15.32
C ASP A 367 -20.15 4.78 16.32
N ILE A 368 -18.86 5.12 16.12
CA ILE A 368 -17.77 4.77 17.05
C ILE A 368 -17.98 5.46 18.40
N ILE A 369 -18.32 6.75 18.39
CA ILE A 369 -18.55 7.52 19.62
C ILE A 369 -19.83 7.05 20.32
N ALA A 370 -20.87 6.69 19.58
CA ALA A 370 -22.08 6.09 20.16
C ALA A 370 -21.74 4.75 20.85
N ALA A 371 -20.96 3.88 20.20
CA ALA A 371 -20.52 2.62 20.79
C ALA A 371 -19.69 2.84 22.07
N GLU A 372 -18.82 3.84 22.10
CA GLU A 372 -18.08 4.23 23.31
C GLU A 372 -19.05 4.71 24.42
N LEU A 373 -20.02 5.57 24.09
CA LEU A 373 -21.02 6.03 25.07
C LEU A 373 -21.85 4.87 25.64
N GLU A 374 -22.26 3.88 24.81
CA GLU A 374 -22.98 2.69 25.27
C GLU A 374 -22.13 1.84 26.22
N ASP A 375 -20.83 1.69 25.96
CA ASP A 375 -19.90 0.93 26.83
C ASP A 375 -19.81 1.53 28.24
N HIS A 376 -19.94 2.85 28.36
CA HIS A 376 -19.99 3.57 29.64
C HIS A 376 -21.41 3.78 30.19
N GLU A 377 -22.40 3.04 29.69
CA GLU A 377 -23.82 3.08 30.11
C GLU A 377 -24.54 4.42 29.85
N ILE A 378 -24.00 5.27 28.96
CA ILE A 378 -24.59 6.57 28.54
C ILE A 378 -25.57 6.35 27.37
N ASN A 379 -26.59 5.52 27.62
CA ASN A 379 -27.42 4.91 26.57
C ASN A 379 -28.28 5.90 25.76
N GLY A 380 -28.86 6.93 26.40
CA GLY A 380 -29.73 7.88 25.69
C GLY A 380 -28.98 8.75 24.68
N PRO A 381 -27.90 9.45 25.08
CA PRO A 381 -27.04 10.19 24.16
C PRO A 381 -26.42 9.28 23.12
N ALA A 382 -26.00 8.06 23.48
CA ALA A 382 -25.47 7.11 22.51
C ALA A 382 -26.48 6.78 21.41
N GLU A 383 -27.70 6.46 21.79
CA GLU A 383 -28.79 6.16 20.86
C GLU A 383 -29.12 7.36 19.97
N PHE A 384 -29.11 8.57 20.53
CA PHE A 384 -29.31 9.80 19.77
C PHE A 384 -28.19 10.02 18.74
N VAL A 385 -26.93 9.88 19.14
CA VAL A 385 -25.78 10.05 18.24
C VAL A 385 -25.86 9.05 17.08
N ASN A 386 -26.08 7.77 17.37
CA ASN A 386 -26.17 6.70 16.38
C ASN A 386 -27.30 6.93 15.36
N ILE A 387 -28.45 7.43 15.81
CA ILE A 387 -29.64 7.54 14.95
C ILE A 387 -29.71 8.86 14.20
N ALA A 388 -29.37 9.96 14.88
CA ALA A 388 -29.68 11.30 14.42
C ALA A 388 -28.46 12.05 13.91
N VAL A 389 -27.24 11.68 14.28
CA VAL A 389 -26.07 12.46 13.88
C VAL A 389 -25.51 11.94 12.56
N ILE A 390 -25.28 12.87 11.64
CA ILE A 390 -24.78 12.56 10.31
C ILE A 390 -23.57 13.46 10.04
N VAL A 391 -22.45 12.83 9.70
CA VAL A 391 -21.28 13.49 9.11
C VAL A 391 -21.44 13.48 7.59
N THR A 392 -21.16 14.61 6.95
CA THR A 392 -21.23 14.74 5.49
C THR A 392 -20.02 15.50 4.96
N LEU A 393 -19.36 14.91 3.96
CA LEU A 393 -18.32 15.56 3.16
C LEU A 393 -18.96 16.37 2.02
N ASP A 394 -18.71 17.68 2.01
CA ASP A 394 -19.01 18.53 0.86
C ASP A 394 -17.99 18.22 -0.26
N LYS A 395 -18.48 17.79 -1.43
CA LYS A 395 -17.62 17.38 -2.55
C LYS A 395 -17.00 18.55 -3.30
N GLU A 396 -17.55 19.75 -3.17
CA GLU A 396 -17.04 20.96 -3.82
C GLU A 396 -15.97 21.64 -2.98
N THR A 397 -16.17 21.71 -1.67
CA THR A 397 -15.22 22.36 -0.74
C THR A 397 -14.23 21.40 -0.12
N GLY A 398 -14.54 20.10 -0.08
CA GLY A 398 -13.77 19.08 0.64
C GLY A 398 -13.90 19.19 2.17
N GLU A 399 -14.85 19.98 2.67
CA GLU A 399 -15.05 20.18 4.11
C GLU A 399 -16.10 19.24 4.68
N TYR A 400 -15.85 18.75 5.89
CA TYR A 400 -16.80 17.96 6.66
C TYR A 400 -17.76 18.85 7.45
N SER A 401 -19.03 18.46 7.47
CA SER A 401 -20.06 19.07 8.31
C SER A 401 -20.81 18.00 9.11
N VAL A 402 -21.18 18.35 10.34
CA VAL A 402 -21.93 17.47 11.25
C VAL A 402 -23.29 18.09 11.52
N ARG A 403 -24.36 17.32 11.35
CA ARG A 403 -25.74 17.77 11.56
C ARG A 403 -26.55 16.72 12.32
N SER A 404 -27.56 17.19 13.04
CA SER A 404 -28.54 16.35 13.73
C SER A 404 -29.84 16.29 12.93
N ASP A 405 -30.34 15.10 12.65
CA ASP A 405 -31.63 14.81 12.02
C ASP A 405 -32.68 14.56 13.11
N PHE A 406 -33.23 15.65 13.63
CA PHE A 406 -34.27 15.62 14.67
C PHE A 406 -35.59 14.99 14.19
N ASP A 407 -35.86 14.95 12.89
CA ASP A 407 -37.05 14.28 12.37
C ASP A 407 -36.90 12.77 12.47
N ARG A 408 -35.72 12.25 12.09
CA ARG A 408 -35.37 10.84 12.26
C ARG A 408 -35.39 10.43 13.73
N TRP A 409 -34.85 11.27 14.62
CA TRP A 409 -34.93 11.04 16.07
C TRP A 409 -36.36 10.93 16.59
N ARG A 410 -37.22 11.90 16.24
CA ARG A 410 -38.63 11.91 16.68
C ARG A 410 -39.38 10.66 16.22
N GLN A 411 -39.18 10.25 14.97
CA GLN A 411 -39.79 9.03 14.44
C GLN A 411 -39.37 7.78 15.21
N HIS A 412 -38.08 7.69 15.57
CA HIS A 412 -37.56 6.60 16.39
C HIS A 412 -38.18 6.54 17.79
N CYS A 413 -38.24 7.68 18.48
CA CYS A 413 -38.88 7.80 19.79
C CYS A 413 -40.37 7.41 19.76
N GLU A 414 -41.10 7.82 18.72
CA GLU A 414 -42.50 7.39 18.51
C GLU A 414 -42.63 5.89 18.32
N TYR A 415 -41.73 5.28 17.54
CA TYR A 415 -41.71 3.84 17.30
C TYR A 415 -41.48 3.07 18.62
N LYS A 416 -40.48 3.45 19.42
CA LYS A 416 -40.22 2.83 20.74
C LYS A 416 -41.43 2.93 21.68
N ARG A 417 -42.11 4.09 21.71
CA ARG A 417 -43.32 4.29 22.53
C ARG A 417 -44.48 3.39 22.08
N LYS A 418 -44.64 3.15 20.77
CA LYS A 418 -45.65 2.23 20.22
C LYS A 418 -45.30 0.76 20.47
N GLY A 419 -44.01 0.40 20.43
CA GLY A 419 -43.51 -0.94 20.69
C GLY A 419 -43.67 -1.38 22.15
N ARG A 420 -43.48 -0.47 23.13
CA ARG A 420 -43.69 -0.74 24.57
C ARG A 420 -45.18 -0.88 24.99
N ARG A 421 -46.13 -0.54 24.10
CA ARG A 421 -47.58 -0.64 24.36
C ARG A 421 -48.23 -1.94 23.83
N ARG A 422 -47.44 -2.84 23.26
CA ARG A 422 -47.83 -4.21 22.90
C ARG A 422 -47.16 -5.18 23.86
#